data_AF-A0A453AFP7-F1
#
_entry.id   AF-A0A453AFP7-F1
#
_cell.length_a   1.000
_cell.length_b   1.000
_cell.length_c   1.000
_cell.angle_alpha   90.00
_cell.angle_beta   90.00
_cell.angle_gamma   90.00
#
_symmetry.space_group_name_H-M   'P 1'
#
loop_
_entity.id
_entity.type
_entity.pdbx_description
1 polymer ?
#
loop_
_entity_poly.entity_id
_entity_poly.type
_entity_poly.pdbx_seq_one_letter_code
_entity_poly.pdbx_strand_id
1 'polypeptide(L)'
;MLVKKFGPDVREGRRRQYNYIGSLLRGAQPELMEDLIHSLKNGDESRIQALLSEVADKSMPIEDEEVGELPHEEEDEGNQEYMEIADRWFEGLVCQDIPVTNEVYAIHNVEFDRQELRKLVRIVQEVQKSMGNKDSGEGSDRKLSRAKKPLIMFLRSLAKKTLE
;
A
#
# COMPACT_ATOMS: atom_id res chain seq x y z
N MET A 1 -34.75 16.80 20.20
CA MET A 1 -33.53 16.86 19.37
C MET A 1 -33.88 16.44 17.96
N LEU A 2 -33.83 17.35 16.99
CA LEU A 2 -34.14 17.07 15.59
C LEU A 2 -32.96 16.32 14.98
N VAL A 3 -33.04 14.98 14.90
CA VAL A 3 -31.97 14.18 14.28
C VAL A 3 -31.88 14.57 12.81
N LYS A 4 -30.75 15.19 12.42
CA LYS A 4 -30.45 15.58 11.04
C LYS A 4 -30.64 14.35 10.16
N LYS A 5 -31.72 14.33 9.35
CA LYS A 5 -32.01 13.22 8.45
C LYS A 5 -30.91 13.17 7.40
N PHE A 6 -30.08 12.14 7.47
CA PHE A 6 -29.06 11.88 6.47
C PHE A 6 -29.72 11.50 5.14
N GLY A 7 -29.19 12.03 4.03
CA GLY A 7 -29.64 11.65 2.69
C GLY A 7 -29.46 10.14 2.45
N PRO A 8 -30.19 9.54 1.49
CA PRO A 8 -30.12 8.11 1.19
C PRO A 8 -28.67 7.60 1.02
N ASP A 9 -27.84 8.33 0.26
CA ASP A 9 -26.44 7.96 0.02
C ASP A 9 -25.56 8.06 1.27
N VAL A 10 -25.83 9.06 2.12
CA VAL A 10 -25.09 9.25 3.38
C VAL A 10 -25.45 8.14 4.36
N ARG A 11 -26.72 7.70 4.37
CA ARG A 11 -27.17 6.58 5.19
C ARG A 11 -26.57 5.26 4.71
N GLU A 12 -26.49 5.06 3.40
CA GLU A 12 -25.89 3.87 2.79
C GLU A 12 -24.37 3.82 3.01
N GLY A 13 -23.67 4.94 2.80
CA GLY A 13 -22.24 5.06 3.10
C GLY A 13 -21.94 4.80 4.58
N ARG A 14 -22.74 5.37 5.48
CA ARG A 14 -22.60 5.13 6.93
C ARG A 14 -22.90 3.68 7.31
N ARG A 15 -23.92 3.06 6.70
CA ARG A 15 -24.22 1.63 6.88
C ARG A 15 -23.04 0.76 6.45
N ARG A 16 -22.41 1.06 5.31
CA ARG A 16 -21.21 0.36 4.82
C ARG A 16 -20.02 0.55 5.76
N GLN A 17 -19.81 1.77 6.27
CA GLN A 17 -18.77 2.04 7.26
C GLN A 17 -18.97 1.25 8.55
N TYR A 18 -20.19 1.23 9.11
CA TYR A 18 -20.46 0.43 10.31
C TYR A 18 -20.33 -1.07 10.06
N ASN A 19 -20.72 -1.55 8.89
CA ASN A 19 -20.51 -2.95 8.52
C ASN A 19 -19.03 -3.31 8.43
N TYR A 20 -18.22 -2.44 7.81
CA TYR A 20 -16.78 -2.61 7.72
C TYR A 20 -16.12 -2.62 9.11
N ILE A 21 -16.43 -1.62 9.95
CA ILE A 21 -15.96 -1.57 11.34
C ILE A 21 -16.38 -2.84 12.10
N GLY A 22 -17.63 -3.27 11.98
CA GLY A 22 -18.12 -4.48 12.62
C GLY A 22 -17.47 -5.77 12.11
N SER A 23 -16.99 -5.82 10.86
CA SER A 23 -16.17 -6.93 10.39
C SER A 23 -14.76 -6.93 10.99
N LEU A 24 -14.14 -5.76 11.14
CA LEU A 24 -12.81 -5.63 11.77
C LEU A 24 -12.84 -6.03 13.25
N LEU A 25 -13.88 -5.60 13.97
CA LEU A 25 -14.03 -5.89 15.40
C LEU A 25 -14.24 -7.38 15.70
N ARG A 26 -14.68 -8.19 14.73
CA ARG A 26 -14.86 -9.64 14.92
C ARG A 26 -13.56 -10.42 15.04
N GLY A 27 -12.47 -9.92 14.46
CA GLY A 27 -11.13 -10.52 14.56
C GLY A 27 -10.27 -9.91 15.67
N ALA A 28 -10.77 -8.90 16.38
CA ALA A 28 -10.02 -8.21 17.41
C ALA A 28 -10.04 -8.98 18.73
N GLN A 29 -8.92 -8.99 19.43
CA GLN A 29 -8.82 -9.59 20.76
C GLN A 29 -9.64 -8.76 21.77
N PRO A 30 -10.59 -9.38 22.50
CA PRO A 30 -11.51 -8.66 23.37
C PRO A 30 -10.79 -7.98 24.55
N GLU A 31 -9.75 -8.59 25.10
CA GLU A 31 -8.99 -8.02 26.24
C GLU A 31 -8.24 -6.73 25.84
N LEU A 32 -7.57 -6.73 24.68
CA LEU A 32 -6.89 -5.55 24.15
C LEU A 32 -7.89 -4.43 23.81
N MET A 33 -9.07 -4.80 23.32
CA MET A 33 -10.13 -3.84 23.01
C MET A 33 -10.65 -3.16 24.27
N GLU A 34 -10.91 -3.93 25.33
CA GLU A 34 -11.38 -3.41 26.61
C GLU A 34 -10.35 -2.46 27.23
N ASP A 35 -9.08 -2.83 27.21
CA ASP A 35 -7.98 -1.98 27.69
C ASP A 35 -7.83 -0.69 26.88
N LEU A 36 -7.97 -0.75 25.56
CA LEU A 36 -7.93 0.42 24.69
C LEU A 36 -9.12 1.35 24.96
N ILE A 37 -10.32 0.80 25.12
CA ILE A 37 -11.54 1.56 25.46
C ILE A 37 -11.39 2.24 26.81
N HIS A 38 -10.87 1.53 27.82
CA HIS A 38 -10.63 2.10 29.15
C HIS A 38 -9.58 3.21 29.12
N SER A 39 -8.49 3.02 28.38
CA SER A 39 -7.43 4.02 28.26
C SER A 39 -7.94 5.28 27.54
N LEU A 40 -8.69 5.12 26.46
CA LEU A 40 -9.35 6.23 25.74
C LEU A 40 -10.36 6.97 26.61
N LYS A 41 -11.18 6.24 27.38
CA LYS A 41 -12.17 6.83 28.28
C LYS A 41 -11.52 7.68 29.37
N ASN A 42 -10.35 7.25 29.85
CA ASN A 42 -9.63 7.92 30.94
C ASN A 42 -8.61 8.96 30.44
N GLY A 43 -8.42 9.08 29.12
CA GLY A 43 -7.43 9.99 28.52
C GLY A 43 -5.98 9.59 28.79
N ASP A 44 -5.71 8.30 29.04
CA ASP A 44 -4.37 7.80 29.35
C ASP A 44 -3.57 7.54 28.07
N GLU A 45 -3.06 8.62 27.47
CA GLU A 45 -2.28 8.58 26.23
C GLU A 45 -1.03 7.69 26.34
N SER A 46 -0.42 7.64 27.54
CA SER A 46 0.78 6.84 27.79
C SER A 46 0.51 5.35 27.63
N ARG A 47 -0.63 4.88 28.13
CA ARG A 47 -1.07 3.49 28.01
C ARG A 47 -1.52 3.15 26.60
N ILE A 48 -2.16 4.09 25.89
CA ILE A 48 -2.50 3.92 24.47
C ILE A 48 -1.23 3.74 23.64
N GLN A 49 -0.22 4.57 23.86
CA GLN A 49 1.05 4.49 23.12
C GLN A 49 1.79 3.18 23.42
N ALA A 50 1.79 2.73 24.67
CA ALA A 50 2.38 1.44 25.04
C ALA A 50 1.68 0.25 24.35
N LEU A 51 0.33 0.23 24.31
CA LEU A 51 -0.43 -0.80 23.62
C LEU A 51 -0.18 -0.81 22.11
N LEU A 52 -0.07 0.38 21.49
CA LEU A 52 0.27 0.50 20.07
C LEU A 52 1.70 0.02 19.77
N SER A 53 2.66 0.32 20.64
CA SER A 53 4.04 -0.19 20.52
C SER A 53 4.11 -1.70 20.71
N GLU A 54 3.37 -2.27 21.66
CA GLU A 54 3.32 -3.72 21.88
C GLU A 54 2.70 -4.45 20.69
N VAL A 55 1.65 -3.87 20.08
CA VAL A 55 1.08 -4.39 18.83
C VAL A 55 2.06 -4.22 17.67
N ALA A 56 2.86 -3.15 17.63
CA ALA A 56 3.90 -2.96 16.61
C ALA A 56 5.06 -3.95 16.74
N ASP A 57 5.38 -4.37 17.97
CA ASP A 57 6.40 -5.38 18.27
C ASP A 57 5.88 -6.82 18.06
N LYS A 58 4.57 -7.05 18.20
CA LYS A 58 3.89 -8.34 17.96
C LYS A 58 3.41 -8.52 16.51
N SER A 59 3.11 -7.43 15.81
CA SER A 59 3.18 -7.46 14.36
C SER A 59 4.63 -7.74 14.05
N MET A 60 4.90 -8.91 13.48
CA MET A 60 6.23 -9.26 13.01
C MET A 60 6.87 -8.02 12.36
N PRO A 61 8.19 -7.77 12.53
CA PRO A 61 8.88 -6.84 11.63
C PRO A 61 8.40 -7.28 10.27
N ILE A 62 7.77 -6.39 9.48
CA ILE A 62 7.26 -6.68 8.13
C ILE A 62 8.19 -7.76 7.64
N GLU A 63 7.75 -9.02 7.70
CA GLU A 63 8.55 -10.05 7.09
C GLU A 63 8.55 -9.46 5.70
N ASP A 64 9.76 -9.24 5.17
CA ASP A 64 9.92 -9.28 3.74
C ASP A 64 9.19 -10.58 3.38
N GLU A 65 7.87 -10.49 3.16
CA GLU A 65 7.07 -11.44 2.42
C GLU A 65 7.92 -11.42 1.19
N GLU A 66 8.79 -12.44 1.13
CA GLU A 66 9.53 -12.82 -0.03
C GLU A 66 8.47 -12.77 -1.10
N VAL A 67 8.45 -11.63 -1.82
CA VAL A 67 7.44 -11.32 -2.81
C VAL A 67 7.67 -12.44 -3.79
N GLY A 68 6.85 -13.48 -3.65
CA GLY A 68 7.20 -14.82 -4.11
C GLY A 68 7.73 -14.66 -5.51
N GLU A 69 8.98 -15.10 -5.74
CA GLU A 69 9.68 -14.88 -6.99
C GLU A 69 8.69 -15.14 -8.11
N LEU A 70 8.19 -14.05 -8.71
CA LEU A 70 7.30 -14.16 -9.85
C LEU A 70 8.10 -14.98 -10.85
N PRO A 71 7.54 -16.08 -11.38
CA PRO A 71 8.25 -16.97 -12.28
C PRO A 71 8.99 -16.11 -13.29
N HIS A 72 10.32 -16.25 -13.27
CA HIS A 72 11.20 -15.61 -14.24
C HIS A 72 10.88 -16.24 -15.59
N GLU A 73 9.83 -15.75 -16.24
CA GLU A 73 9.65 -15.94 -17.67
C GLU A 73 10.84 -15.23 -18.30
N GLU A 74 11.69 -16.05 -18.92
CA GLU A 74 12.93 -15.66 -19.56
C GLU A 74 12.75 -14.36 -20.35
N GLU A 75 13.77 -13.50 -20.27
CA GLU A 75 13.87 -12.24 -20.98
C GLU A 75 13.64 -12.47 -22.48
N ASP A 76 12.38 -12.35 -22.92
CA ASP A 76 12.05 -12.33 -24.33
C ASP A 76 12.55 -10.98 -24.86
N GLU A 77 13.75 -11.03 -25.43
CA GLU A 77 14.54 -9.97 -26.07
C GLU A 77 13.79 -9.25 -27.21
N GLY A 78 12.52 -9.59 -27.46
CA GLY A 78 11.76 -9.23 -28.65
C GLY A 78 10.86 -8.01 -28.57
N ASN A 79 10.57 -7.41 -27.40
CA ASN A 79 9.53 -6.37 -27.36
C ASN A 79 9.88 -5.17 -26.46
N GLN A 80 10.87 -4.39 -26.91
CA GLN A 80 11.37 -3.14 -26.30
C GLN A 80 10.25 -2.18 -25.84
N GLU A 81 9.10 -2.17 -26.54
CA GLU A 81 7.98 -1.26 -26.26
C GLU A 81 7.36 -1.45 -24.87
N TYR A 82 7.18 -2.69 -24.38
CA TYR A 82 6.61 -2.88 -23.03
C TYR A 82 7.58 -2.46 -21.93
N MET A 83 8.89 -2.60 -22.17
CA MET A 83 9.92 -2.16 -21.21
C MET A 83 9.90 -0.64 -21.09
N GLU A 84 9.84 0.09 -22.21
CA GLU A 84 9.77 1.55 -22.23
C GLU A 84 8.49 2.09 -21.57
N ILE A 85 7.35 1.43 -21.80
CA ILE A 85 6.09 1.76 -21.13
C ILE A 85 6.20 1.54 -19.62
N ALA A 86 6.75 0.40 -19.19
CA ALA A 86 6.91 0.08 -17.78
C ALA A 86 7.84 1.07 -17.07
N ASP A 87 8.95 1.46 -17.70
CA ASP A 87 9.89 2.44 -17.15
C ASP A 87 9.25 3.83 -17.04
N ARG A 88 8.47 4.25 -18.06
CA ARG A 88 7.70 5.51 -18.00
C ARG A 88 6.65 5.49 -16.90
N TRP A 89 5.93 4.38 -16.75
CA TRP A 89 4.97 4.20 -15.66
C TRP A 89 5.64 4.22 -14.29
N PHE A 90 6.79 3.57 -14.16
CA PHE A 90 7.57 3.54 -12.94
C PHE A 90 7.96 4.95 -12.51
N GLU A 91 8.60 5.72 -13.39
CA GLU A 91 9.04 7.08 -13.08
C GLU A 91 7.85 8.00 -12.76
N GLY A 92 6.77 7.92 -13.54
CA GLY A 92 5.57 8.73 -13.32
C GLY A 92 4.87 8.40 -12.01
N LEU A 93 4.72 7.13 -11.63
CA LEU A 93 4.09 6.73 -10.37
C LEU A 93 4.92 7.13 -9.15
N VAL A 94 6.24 6.95 -9.22
CA VAL A 94 7.15 7.34 -8.14
C VAL A 94 7.16 8.86 -7.97
N CYS A 95 7.20 9.62 -9.07
CA CYS A 95 7.17 11.09 -9.07
C CYS A 95 5.77 11.70 -8.85
N GLN A 96 4.72 10.88 -8.67
CA GLN A 96 3.33 11.34 -8.52
C GLN A 96 2.83 12.15 -9.72
N ASP A 97 3.28 11.81 -10.92
CA ASP A 97 2.83 12.42 -12.16
C ASP A 97 1.37 12.04 -12.44
N ILE A 98 0.48 13.03 -12.39
CA ILE A 98 -0.98 12.87 -12.48
C ILE A 98 -1.41 12.20 -13.79
N PRO A 99 -0.98 12.64 -14.99
CA PRO A 99 -1.31 11.98 -16.25
C PRO A 99 -0.92 10.50 -16.27
N VAL A 100 0.32 10.16 -15.88
CA VAL A 100 0.78 8.76 -15.88
C VAL A 100 0.00 7.93 -14.86
N THR A 101 -0.25 8.49 -13.67
CA THR A 101 -1.06 7.83 -12.63
C THR A 101 -2.46 7.50 -13.17
N ASN A 102 -3.15 8.49 -13.75
CA ASN A 102 -4.48 8.30 -14.30
C ASN A 102 -4.50 7.27 -15.42
N GLU A 103 -3.51 7.30 -16.30
CA GLU A 103 -3.34 6.32 -17.37
C GLU A 103 -3.28 4.90 -16.81
N VAL A 104 -2.37 4.64 -15.87
CA VAL A 104 -2.21 3.31 -15.26
C VAL A 104 -3.49 2.83 -14.57
N TYR A 105 -4.19 3.71 -13.83
CA TYR A 105 -5.43 3.33 -13.16
C TYR A 105 -6.63 3.16 -14.12
N ALA A 106 -6.58 3.76 -15.31
CA ALA A 106 -7.62 3.67 -16.34
C ALA A 106 -7.47 2.43 -17.26
N ILE A 107 -6.39 1.66 -17.10
CA ILE A 107 -6.21 0.36 -17.76
C ILE A 107 -7.39 -0.55 -17.38
N HIS A 108 -8.14 -0.95 -18.41
CA HIS A 108 -9.35 -1.78 -18.31
C HIS A 108 -9.28 -3.04 -19.17
N ASN A 109 -8.31 -3.13 -20.09
CA ASN A 109 -8.05 -4.31 -20.92
C ASN A 109 -7.36 -5.43 -20.12
N VAL A 110 -6.70 -5.12 -19.00
CA VAL A 110 -6.03 -6.11 -18.14
C VAL A 110 -6.53 -5.96 -16.71
N GLU A 111 -6.86 -7.07 -16.07
CA GLU A 111 -7.18 -7.12 -14.64
C GLU A 111 -5.88 -7.23 -13.82
N PHE A 112 -5.73 -6.34 -12.85
CA PHE A 112 -4.60 -6.32 -11.92
C PHE A 112 -5.01 -5.76 -10.57
N ASP A 113 -4.26 -6.13 -9.53
CA ASP A 113 -4.51 -5.67 -8.18
C ASP A 113 -4.03 -4.20 -8.01
N ARG A 114 -5.00 -3.30 -7.92
CA ARG A 114 -4.76 -1.86 -7.70
C ARG A 114 -4.29 -1.55 -6.29
N GLN A 115 -4.58 -2.41 -5.31
CA GLN A 115 -4.08 -2.27 -3.94
C GLN A 115 -2.61 -2.70 -3.87
N GLU A 116 -2.25 -3.80 -4.54
CA GLU A 116 -0.86 -4.25 -4.72
C GLU A 116 0.00 -3.11 -5.30
N LEU A 117 -0.44 -2.52 -6.41
CA LEU A 117 0.26 -1.38 -7.04
C LEU A 117 0.44 -0.20 -6.05
N ARG A 118 -0.60 0.14 -5.29
CA ARG A 118 -0.53 1.23 -4.29
C ARG A 118 0.48 0.93 -3.19
N LYS A 119 0.53 -0.32 -2.70
CA LYS A 119 1.49 -0.75 -1.67
C LYS A 119 2.91 -0.60 -2.20
N LEU A 120 3.19 -1.15 -3.39
CA LEU A 120 4.53 -1.10 -4.00
C LEU A 120 5.02 0.33 -4.23
N VAL A 121 4.16 1.22 -4.77
CA VAL A 121 4.49 2.63 -4.96
C VAL A 121 4.79 3.34 -3.63
N ARG A 122 4.00 3.07 -2.58
CA ARG A 122 4.23 3.66 -1.25
C ARG A 122 5.56 3.23 -0.66
N ILE A 123 5.90 1.94 -0.74
CA ILE A 123 7.18 1.41 -0.24
C ILE A 123 8.34 2.16 -0.90
N VAL A 124 8.34 2.29 -2.24
CA VAL A 124 9.40 3.01 -2.95
C VAL A 124 9.47 4.48 -2.53
N GLN A 125 8.32 5.16 -2.41
CA GLN A 125 8.27 6.57 -2.01
C GLN A 125 8.73 6.79 -0.56
N GLU A 126 8.37 5.93 0.36
CA GLU A 126 8.79 5.99 1.77
C GLU A 126 10.30 5.78 1.89
N VAL A 127 10.83 4.77 1.19
CA VAL A 127 12.26 4.47 1.12
C VAL A 127 13.02 5.67 0.54
N GLN A 128 12.53 6.28 -0.55
CA GLN A 128 13.13 7.47 -1.17
C GLN A 128 13.09 8.71 -0.25
N LYS A 129 11.96 8.96 0.42
CA LYS A 129 11.82 10.06 1.40
C LYS A 129 12.75 9.86 2.60
N SER A 130 12.92 8.62 3.06
CA SER A 130 13.81 8.29 4.17
C SER A 130 15.30 8.57 3.85
N MET A 131 15.68 8.48 2.56
CA MET A 131 17.03 8.79 2.08
C MET A 131 17.28 10.28 1.91
N GLY A 132 16.27 11.08 1.56
CA GLY A 132 16.41 12.54 1.49
C GLY A 132 16.77 13.20 2.83
N ASN A 133 16.52 12.51 3.95
CA ASN A 133 16.77 13.01 5.30
C ASN A 133 18.04 12.47 5.96
N LYS A 134 18.79 11.55 5.35
CA LYS A 134 20.01 10.95 5.94
C LYS A 134 21.12 10.85 4.88
N ASP A 135 22.32 11.30 5.24
CA ASP A 135 23.51 11.26 4.39
C ASP A 135 23.65 9.89 3.70
N SER A 136 23.75 9.96 2.38
CA SER A 136 23.75 8.86 1.42
C SER A 136 24.97 7.95 1.60
N GLY A 137 24.79 6.89 2.39
CA GLY A 137 25.70 5.74 2.46
C GLY A 137 25.30 4.63 1.48
N GLU A 138 26.27 3.79 1.11
CA GLU A 138 26.14 2.65 0.17
C GLU A 138 25.05 1.63 0.57
N GLY A 139 24.72 1.54 1.86
CA GLY A 139 23.63 0.71 2.38
C GLY A 139 22.22 1.24 2.10
N SER A 140 22.06 2.55 1.89
CA SER A 140 20.77 3.15 1.52
C SER A 140 20.42 2.86 0.07
N ASP A 141 21.40 2.92 -0.84
CA ASP A 141 21.20 2.67 -2.26
C ASP A 141 20.80 1.20 -2.55
N ARG A 142 21.36 0.25 -1.78
CA ARG A 142 20.95 -1.16 -1.79
C ARG A 142 19.50 -1.37 -1.33
N LYS A 143 19.02 -0.57 -0.38
CA LYS A 143 17.60 -0.63 0.05
C LYS A 143 16.67 -0.05 -0.99
N LEU A 144 17.08 1.03 -1.67
CA LEU A 144 16.32 1.64 -2.75
C LEU A 144 16.13 0.65 -3.91
N SER A 145 17.22 0.06 -4.39
CA SER A 145 17.20 -0.91 -5.49
C SER A 145 16.35 -2.13 -5.18
N ARG A 146 16.41 -2.64 -3.94
CA ARG A 146 15.53 -3.72 -3.46
C ARG A 146 14.06 -3.34 -3.49
N ALA A 147 13.70 -2.14 -3.00
CA ALA A 147 12.33 -1.66 -3.01
C ALA A 147 11.78 -1.41 -4.42
N LYS A 148 12.63 -0.96 -5.35
CA LYS A 148 12.25 -0.69 -6.74
C LYS A 148 11.96 -1.96 -7.54
N LYS A 149 12.69 -3.06 -7.27
CA LYS A 149 12.62 -4.30 -8.07
C LYS A 149 11.19 -4.87 -8.18
N PRO A 150 10.42 -5.06 -7.09
CA PRO A 150 9.04 -5.56 -7.18
C PRO A 150 8.11 -4.66 -8.00
N LEU A 151 8.22 -3.34 -7.85
CA LEU A 151 7.40 -2.39 -8.60
C LEU A 151 7.70 -2.45 -10.11
N ILE A 152 8.99 -2.49 -10.49
CA ILE A 152 9.39 -2.60 -11.90
C ILE A 152 8.91 -3.92 -12.49
N MET A 153 9.05 -5.03 -11.78
CA MET A 153 8.58 -6.34 -12.25
C MET A 153 7.05 -6.37 -12.42
N PHE A 154 6.31 -5.82 -11.46
CA PHE A 154 4.86 -5.69 -11.55
C PHE A 154 4.45 -4.89 -12.79
N LEU A 155 5.06 -3.73 -13.01
CA LEU A 155 4.75 -2.86 -14.15
C LEU A 155 5.13 -3.47 -15.49
N ARG A 156 6.25 -4.20 -15.57
CA ARG A 156 6.63 -4.95 -16.79
C ARG A 156 5.61 -6.03 -17.12
N SER A 157 5.17 -6.79 -16.11
CA SER A 157 4.14 -7.82 -16.30
C SER A 157 2.80 -7.21 -16.74
N LEU A 158 2.47 -6.02 -16.23
CA LEU A 158 1.26 -5.29 -16.61
C LEU A 158 1.36 -4.75 -18.03
N ALA A 159 2.49 -4.10 -18.38
CA ALA A 159 2.72 -3.53 -19.70
C ALA A 159 2.73 -4.60 -20.79
N LYS A 160 3.34 -5.77 -20.53
CA LYS A 160 3.31 -6.92 -21.43
C LYS A 160 1.86 -7.36 -21.71
N LYS A 161 1.07 -7.59 -20.66
CA LYS A 161 -0.35 -7.97 -20.80
C LYS A 161 -1.21 -6.92 -21.49
N THR A 162 -0.85 -5.63 -21.43
CA THR A 162 -1.62 -4.58 -22.11
C THR A 162 -1.36 -4.49 -23.61
N LEU A 163 -0.25 -5.05 -24.07
CA LEU A 163 0.17 -5.08 -25.47
C LEU A 163 -0.15 -6.41 -26.18
N GLU A 164 -0.53 -7.44 -25.41
CA GLU A 164 -1.11 -8.70 -25.87
C GLU A 164 -2.61 -8.54 -26.21
#